data_AF-R1CMC5-F1
#
_entry.id   AF-R1CMC5-F1
#
_cell.length_a   1.000
_cell.length_b   1.000
_cell.length_c   1.000
_cell.angle_alpha   90.00
_cell.angle_beta   90.00
_cell.angle_gamma   90.00
#
_symmetry.space_group_name_H-M   'P 1'
#
loop_
_entity.id
_entity.type
_entity.pdbx_description
1 polymer ?
#
loop_
_entity_poly.entity_id
_entity_poly.type
_entity_poly.pdbx_seq_one_letter_code
_entity_poly.pdbx_strand_id
1 'polypeptide(L)'
;MNRKFIIVVSAMLIIFFLGNNLSYGVNVENTKEIIVNIPERTLYLLESGEILKSYPVAVGKKRTPTPVGRYRVLNKIVDPYYVKGDIPGGSIYNPLGSRWLGFKIHYGIHGNSDPSSIGKYISGGCIRMHERDVQELYEKVPISTPVTVTYNLMKVEKDVDNINPVLVVYNDYYSKEEGLDTKVINKLKELNIYEKISTERVNKLLKLLSKEKVVFSKGWTFFVNGDYVTDDILIEKDKYFVNKKKIEKYFNIKILSLASEQKALLMNEKVLEKRIQQKQYIPIEEIQRVLGGVIKIGKEKQILDYKLNYMKLNDKLVKGEFSNLVENPIIPLFPLVNKLDLKIDLVDNTLEFKYGDNSIDYVMYNNNPYVSVQTLYDKLNITNEVFTLNNKLELYIDPIIVFNNTIYNGKLIDKKIYIPYELIKCASCFDIQQDETEEICQQQICKEEKEKVLKEVVGDTEQLKAENQNVKEVCKLKEIDTITIAGTEYVILDDIRQFMKIEMNEFNTQIYLSEKEISNKN
;
A
#
# COMPACT_ATOMS: atom_id res chain seq x y z
N MET A 1 -27.57 -23.62 54.25
CA MET A 1 -27.42 -23.83 52.79
C MET A 1 -26.85 -25.22 52.56
N ASN A 2 -27.56 -26.07 51.82
CA ASN A 2 -27.29 -27.51 51.75
C ASN A 2 -25.98 -27.78 50.98
N ARG A 3 -25.04 -28.56 51.54
CA ARG A 3 -23.71 -28.83 50.95
C ARG A 3 -23.77 -29.35 49.50
N LYS A 4 -24.84 -30.06 49.15
CA LYS A 4 -25.10 -30.54 47.78
C LYS A 4 -25.46 -29.41 46.79
N PHE A 5 -26.04 -28.31 47.27
CA PHE A 5 -26.40 -27.16 46.44
C PHE A 5 -25.18 -26.30 46.08
N ILE A 6 -24.22 -26.19 47.01
CA ILE A 6 -22.96 -25.46 46.78
C ILE A 6 -22.12 -26.18 45.71
N ILE A 7 -22.02 -27.51 45.75
CA ILE A 7 -21.21 -28.27 44.78
C ILE A 7 -21.77 -28.15 43.36
N VAL A 8 -23.10 -28.14 43.19
CA VAL A 8 -23.74 -28.01 41.86
C VAL A 8 -23.55 -26.60 41.30
N VAL A 9 -23.67 -25.55 42.13
CA VAL A 9 -23.44 -24.16 41.71
C VAL A 9 -21.96 -23.91 41.39
N SER A 10 -21.04 -24.50 42.16
CA SER A 10 -19.60 -24.43 41.89
C SER A 10 -19.21 -25.16 40.60
N ALA A 11 -19.80 -26.32 40.31
CA ALA A 11 -19.56 -27.05 39.06
C ALA A 11 -20.12 -26.31 37.82
N MET A 12 -21.29 -25.68 37.93
CA MET A 12 -21.83 -24.85 36.84
C MET A 12 -21.01 -23.58 36.61
N LEU A 13 -20.46 -22.95 37.66
CA LEU A 13 -19.56 -21.79 37.52
C LEU A 13 -18.22 -22.16 36.88
N ILE A 14 -17.68 -23.35 37.18
CA ILE A 14 -16.45 -23.85 36.55
C ILE A 14 -16.68 -24.17 35.06
N ILE A 15 -17.84 -24.73 34.69
CA ILE A 15 -18.20 -24.95 33.29
C ILE A 15 -18.47 -23.62 32.56
N PHE A 16 -19.02 -22.61 33.25
CA PHE A 16 -19.21 -21.26 32.67
C PHE A 16 -17.88 -20.49 32.51
N PHE A 17 -16.90 -20.73 33.38
CA PHE A 17 -15.55 -20.15 33.27
C PHE A 17 -14.63 -20.91 32.29
N LEU A 18 -14.85 -22.20 32.07
CA LEU A 18 -14.13 -23.00 31.06
C LEU A 18 -14.75 -22.87 29.65
N GLY A 19 -15.94 -22.29 29.52
CA GLY A 19 -16.67 -22.16 28.25
C GLY A 19 -16.26 -20.98 27.35
N ASN A 20 -15.36 -20.09 27.79
CA ASN A 20 -15.06 -18.83 27.07
C ASN A 20 -13.59 -18.64 26.67
N ASN A 21 -12.81 -19.71 26.51
CA ASN A 21 -11.45 -19.59 25.95
C ASN A 21 -11.09 -20.75 25.00
N LEU A 22 -12.04 -21.23 24.19
CA LEU A 22 -11.65 -21.74 22.87
C LEU A 22 -11.55 -20.52 21.93
N SER A 23 -10.45 -19.79 22.04
CA SER A 23 -9.94 -19.10 20.86
C SER A 23 -9.52 -20.21 19.92
N TYR A 24 -10.43 -20.64 19.06
CA TYR A 24 -10.07 -21.44 17.90
C TYR A 24 -9.03 -20.60 17.18
N GLY A 25 -7.77 -20.98 17.29
CA GLY A 25 -6.71 -20.49 16.43
C GLY A 25 -7.10 -20.89 15.02
N VAL A 26 -7.95 -20.08 14.39
CA VAL A 26 -8.09 -20.08 12.95
C VAL A 26 -6.71 -19.60 12.51
N ASN A 27 -5.87 -20.56 12.13
CA ASN A 27 -4.87 -20.29 11.12
C ASN A 27 -5.66 -19.65 9.98
N VAL A 28 -5.64 -18.33 9.90
CA VAL A 28 -6.12 -17.61 8.74
C VAL A 28 -5.12 -18.01 7.68
N GLU A 29 -5.41 -19.13 7.00
CA GLU A 29 -4.79 -19.43 5.72
C GLU A 29 -4.87 -18.14 4.92
N ASN A 30 -3.77 -17.71 4.28
CA ASN A 30 -3.74 -16.51 3.46
C ASN A 30 -4.70 -16.69 2.28
N THR A 31 -6.00 -16.46 2.51
CA THR A 31 -7.05 -16.71 1.55
C THR A 31 -7.12 -15.51 0.63
N LYS A 32 -6.76 -15.73 -0.63
CA LYS A 32 -6.95 -14.73 -1.68
C LYS A 32 -8.39 -14.74 -2.14
N GLU A 33 -8.94 -13.55 -2.44
CA GLU A 33 -10.26 -13.38 -3.05
C GLU A 33 -10.17 -12.35 -4.18
N ILE A 34 -10.94 -12.57 -5.25
CA ILE A 34 -11.14 -11.59 -6.31
C ILE A 34 -12.54 -10.98 -6.16
N ILE A 35 -12.62 -9.65 -6.10
CA ILE A 35 -13.89 -8.91 -6.16
C ILE A 35 -13.89 -8.03 -7.41
N VAL A 36 -14.93 -8.13 -8.23
CA VAL A 36 -15.08 -7.27 -9.41
C VAL A 36 -16.31 -6.40 -9.24
N ASN A 37 -16.14 -5.08 -9.25
CA ASN A 37 -17.26 -4.15 -9.23
C ASN A 37 -17.51 -3.58 -10.63
N ILE A 38 -18.60 -4.00 -11.26
CA ILE A 38 -18.91 -3.68 -12.66
C ILE A 38 -19.07 -2.16 -12.90
N PRO A 39 -19.90 -1.41 -12.14
CA PRO A 39 -20.04 0.05 -12.30
C PRO A 39 -18.73 0.84 -12.19
N GLU A 40 -17.85 0.37 -11.30
CA GLU A 40 -16.55 0.97 -11.05
C GLU A 40 -15.48 0.54 -12.06
N ARG A 41 -15.72 -0.57 -12.78
CA ARG A 41 -14.78 -1.16 -13.75
C ARG A 41 -13.42 -1.46 -13.12
N THR A 42 -13.47 -2.00 -11.91
CA THR A 42 -12.29 -2.35 -11.12
C THR A 42 -12.40 -3.78 -10.62
N LEU A 43 -11.28 -4.49 -10.70
CA LEU A 43 -11.03 -5.77 -10.05
C LEU A 43 -10.12 -5.55 -8.86
N TYR A 44 -10.54 -6.04 -7.70
CA TYR A 44 -9.79 -6.03 -6.45
C TYR A 44 -9.27 -7.44 -6.19
N LEU A 45 -7.98 -7.58 -5.93
CA LEU A 45 -7.37 -8.77 -5.34
C LEU A 45 -7.21 -8.50 -3.84
N LEU A 46 -7.84 -9.31 -3.03
CA LEU A 46 -7.76 -9.26 -1.58
C LEU A 46 -6.92 -10.42 -1.06
N GLU A 47 -6.25 -10.19 0.05
CA GLU A 47 -5.58 -11.23 0.84
C GLU A 47 -5.98 -11.04 2.30
N SER A 48 -6.55 -12.09 2.91
CA SER A 48 -7.01 -12.05 4.30
C SER A 48 -7.96 -10.88 4.61
N GLY A 49 -8.78 -10.49 3.62
CA GLY A 49 -9.77 -9.41 3.74
C GLY A 49 -9.25 -8.00 3.40
N GLU A 50 -7.94 -7.82 3.28
CA GLU A 50 -7.32 -6.55 2.92
C GLU A 50 -7.11 -6.45 1.41
N ILE A 51 -7.26 -5.24 0.85
CA ILE A 51 -6.99 -5.02 -0.58
C ILE A 51 -5.48 -5.08 -0.81
N LEU A 52 -5.02 -6.16 -1.41
CA LEU A 52 -3.64 -6.31 -1.86
C LEU A 52 -3.40 -5.46 -3.12
N LYS A 53 -4.33 -5.49 -4.09
CA LYS A 53 -4.21 -4.73 -5.33
C LYS A 53 -5.53 -4.44 -6.03
N SER A 54 -5.56 -3.37 -6.82
CA SER A 54 -6.70 -2.98 -7.65
C SER A 54 -6.25 -2.82 -9.11
N TYR A 55 -7.07 -3.31 -10.04
CA TYR A 55 -6.78 -3.33 -11.47
C TYR A 55 -7.95 -2.71 -12.26
N PRO A 56 -7.67 -1.86 -13.27
CA PRO A 56 -8.71 -1.38 -14.16
C PRO A 56 -9.14 -2.53 -15.09
N VAL A 57 -10.44 -2.68 -15.32
CA VAL A 57 -10.97 -3.74 -16.19
C VAL A 57 -11.95 -3.23 -17.24
N ALA A 58 -12.06 -3.94 -18.35
CA ALA A 58 -13.21 -3.80 -19.24
C ALA A 58 -14.27 -4.86 -18.90
N VAL A 59 -15.53 -4.48 -18.93
CA VAL A 59 -16.67 -5.33 -18.58
C VAL A 59 -17.70 -5.37 -19.70
N GLY A 60 -18.71 -6.21 -19.54
CA GLY A 60 -19.74 -6.47 -20.55
C GLY A 60 -20.54 -5.23 -20.91
N LYS A 61 -20.87 -5.07 -22.19
CA LYS A 61 -21.86 -4.06 -22.62
C LYS A 61 -23.29 -4.45 -22.26
N LYS A 62 -24.25 -3.52 -22.38
CA LYS A 62 -25.65 -3.72 -21.95
C LYS A 62 -26.32 -4.98 -22.53
N ARG A 63 -26.05 -5.31 -23.79
CA ARG A 63 -26.61 -6.51 -24.47
C ARG A 63 -25.94 -7.82 -24.05
N THR A 64 -24.73 -7.77 -23.51
CA THR A 64 -23.96 -8.94 -23.06
C THR A 64 -23.33 -8.60 -21.71
N PRO A 65 -24.15 -8.42 -20.65
CA PRO A 65 -23.69 -7.93 -19.37
C PRO A 65 -22.76 -8.96 -18.71
N THR A 66 -21.78 -8.47 -17.95
CA THR A 66 -20.98 -9.36 -17.10
C THR A 66 -21.89 -9.96 -16.02
N PRO A 67 -21.87 -11.30 -15.82
CA PRO A 67 -22.77 -11.96 -14.89
C PRO A 67 -22.35 -11.66 -13.44
N VAL A 68 -23.28 -11.09 -12.67
CA VAL A 68 -23.15 -10.90 -11.21
C VAL A 68 -23.32 -12.25 -10.52
N GLY A 69 -22.53 -12.50 -9.48
CA GLY A 69 -22.63 -13.72 -8.70
C GLY A 69 -21.35 -14.04 -7.93
N ARG A 70 -21.40 -15.15 -7.18
CA ARG A 70 -20.24 -15.73 -6.51
C ARG A 70 -19.78 -16.95 -7.30
N TYR A 71 -18.50 -16.97 -7.61
CA TYR A 71 -17.83 -17.97 -8.42
C TYR A 71 -16.51 -18.36 -7.76
N ARG A 72 -15.73 -19.16 -8.48
CA ARG A 72 -14.35 -19.49 -8.14
C ARG A 72 -13.55 -19.61 -9.44
N VAL A 73 -12.23 -19.43 -9.38
CA VAL A 73 -11.35 -19.76 -10.50
C VAL A 73 -11.43 -21.26 -10.77
N LEU A 74 -11.95 -21.65 -11.93
CA LEU A 74 -12.17 -23.03 -12.35
C LEU A 74 -10.96 -23.60 -13.07
N ASN A 75 -10.34 -22.79 -13.93
CA ASN A 75 -9.17 -23.17 -14.71
C ASN A 75 -8.31 -21.94 -15.04
N LYS A 76 -7.08 -22.23 -15.45
CA LYS A 76 -6.05 -21.26 -15.78
C LYS A 76 -5.34 -21.73 -17.05
N ILE A 77 -5.20 -20.86 -18.04
CA ILE A 77 -4.57 -21.18 -19.33
C ILE A 77 -3.58 -20.07 -19.69
N VAL A 78 -2.36 -20.46 -20.04
CA VAL A 78 -1.35 -19.62 -20.67
C VAL A 78 -1.58 -19.64 -22.19
N ASP A 79 -1.55 -18.47 -22.82
CA ASP A 79 -1.70 -18.31 -24.27
C ASP A 79 -2.93 -19.07 -24.83
N PRO A 80 -4.15 -18.73 -24.37
CA PRO A 80 -5.36 -19.44 -24.74
C PRO A 80 -5.67 -19.34 -26.24
N TYR A 81 -6.06 -20.45 -26.85
CA TYR A 81 -6.58 -20.48 -28.23
C TYR A 81 -7.93 -19.75 -28.33
N TYR A 82 -8.08 -18.82 -29.29
CA TYR A 82 -9.34 -18.13 -29.51
C TYR A 82 -10.16 -18.79 -30.61
N VAL A 83 -11.00 -19.76 -30.20
CA VAL A 83 -11.82 -20.61 -31.08
C VAL A 83 -12.66 -19.82 -32.08
N LYS A 84 -13.31 -18.72 -31.66
CA LYS A 84 -14.26 -18.00 -32.51
C LYS A 84 -13.59 -17.30 -33.70
N GLY A 85 -12.32 -16.92 -33.56
CA GLY A 85 -11.55 -16.26 -34.62
C GLY A 85 -10.48 -17.14 -35.24
N ASP A 86 -10.39 -18.41 -34.82
CA ASP A 86 -9.32 -19.34 -35.23
C ASP A 86 -7.91 -18.76 -35.00
N ILE A 87 -7.72 -18.05 -33.87
CA ILE A 87 -6.46 -17.35 -33.57
C ILE A 87 -5.63 -18.20 -32.60
N PRO A 88 -4.38 -18.56 -32.96
CA PRO A 88 -3.51 -19.33 -32.09
C PRO A 88 -3.18 -18.58 -30.77
N GLY A 89 -2.86 -19.36 -29.75
CA GLY A 89 -2.28 -18.84 -28.51
C GLY A 89 -0.98 -18.08 -28.78
N GLY A 90 -0.70 -17.05 -27.97
CA GLY A 90 0.53 -16.25 -28.06
C GLY A 90 0.55 -15.21 -29.18
N SER A 91 -0.46 -15.18 -30.05
CA SER A 91 -0.61 -14.12 -31.04
C SER A 91 -0.92 -12.78 -30.36
N ILE A 92 -0.21 -11.71 -30.75
CA ILE A 92 -0.47 -10.34 -30.28
C ILE A 92 -1.88 -9.84 -30.65
N TYR A 93 -2.53 -10.46 -31.64
CA TYR A 93 -3.89 -10.13 -32.07
C TYR A 93 -4.97 -10.91 -31.31
N ASN A 94 -4.59 -11.87 -30.47
CA ASN A 94 -5.53 -12.71 -29.76
C ASN A 94 -6.34 -11.88 -28.73
N PRO A 95 -7.67 -11.79 -28.87
CA PRO A 95 -8.51 -10.97 -27.98
C PRO A 95 -8.63 -11.52 -26.56
N LEU A 96 -8.17 -12.75 -26.32
CA LEU A 96 -8.07 -13.34 -24.99
C LEU A 96 -6.77 -12.96 -24.27
N GLY A 97 -5.78 -12.46 -25.01
CA GLY A 97 -4.48 -12.09 -24.47
C GLY A 97 -3.62 -13.29 -24.07
N SER A 98 -2.64 -13.05 -23.21
CA SER A 98 -1.65 -14.07 -22.79
C SER A 98 -2.11 -14.96 -21.65
N ARG A 99 -3.15 -14.60 -20.90
CA ARG A 99 -3.64 -15.37 -19.74
C ARG A 99 -5.16 -15.42 -19.71
N TRP A 100 -5.68 -16.56 -19.29
CA TRP A 100 -7.10 -16.80 -19.05
C TRP A 100 -7.32 -17.44 -17.68
N LEU A 101 -8.28 -16.91 -16.93
CA LEU A 101 -8.80 -17.45 -15.68
C LEU A 101 -10.31 -17.64 -15.83
N GLY A 102 -10.75 -18.87 -16.09
CA GLY A 102 -12.17 -19.19 -16.24
C GLY A 102 -12.86 -19.20 -14.87
N PHE A 103 -13.99 -18.49 -14.72
CA PHE A 103 -14.76 -18.49 -13.47
C PHE A 103 -16.21 -18.96 -13.62
N LYS A 104 -16.72 -19.01 -14.87
CA LYS A 104 -18.03 -19.54 -15.23
C LYS A 104 -17.94 -20.09 -16.66
N ILE A 105 -18.79 -21.05 -17.02
CA ILE A 105 -18.85 -21.57 -18.40
C ILE A 105 -18.96 -20.41 -19.41
N HIS A 106 -18.02 -20.35 -20.36
CA HIS A 106 -17.86 -19.27 -21.36
C HIS A 106 -17.47 -17.87 -20.83
N TYR A 107 -17.17 -17.69 -19.55
CA TYR A 107 -16.70 -16.41 -18.99
C TYR A 107 -15.38 -16.57 -18.24
N GLY A 108 -14.49 -15.60 -18.45
CA GLY A 108 -13.20 -15.56 -17.81
C GLY A 108 -12.74 -14.14 -17.51
N ILE A 109 -11.77 -14.05 -16.60
CA ILE A 109 -10.88 -12.90 -16.45
C ILE A 109 -9.67 -13.17 -17.35
N HIS A 110 -9.37 -12.28 -18.27
CA HIS A 110 -8.34 -12.54 -19.27
C HIS A 110 -7.61 -11.27 -19.72
N GLY A 111 -6.51 -11.46 -20.44
CA GLY A 111 -5.74 -10.39 -21.08
C GLY A 111 -6.53 -9.71 -22.20
N ASN A 112 -5.85 -8.98 -23.07
CA ASN A 112 -6.51 -8.19 -24.09
C ASN A 112 -5.52 -7.68 -25.14
N SER A 113 -5.83 -7.89 -26.42
CA SER A 113 -5.04 -7.33 -27.53
C SER A 113 -5.30 -5.84 -27.82
N ASP A 114 -6.35 -5.23 -27.24
CA ASP A 114 -6.64 -3.80 -27.36
C ASP A 114 -6.63 -3.09 -25.99
N PRO A 115 -5.46 -2.66 -25.48
CA PRO A 115 -5.34 -1.99 -24.18
C PRO A 115 -6.28 -0.78 -24.01
N SER A 116 -6.65 -0.11 -25.10
CA SER A 116 -7.55 1.06 -25.06
C SER A 116 -8.99 0.70 -24.67
N SER A 117 -9.34 -0.59 -24.68
CA SER A 117 -10.65 -1.10 -24.29
C SER A 117 -10.85 -1.13 -22.76
N ILE A 118 -9.76 -1.12 -21.99
CA ILE A 118 -9.79 -1.18 -20.53
C ILE A 118 -10.45 0.08 -19.94
N GLY A 119 -11.24 -0.10 -18.88
CA GLY A 119 -12.04 0.96 -18.28
C GLY A 119 -13.34 1.27 -19.04
N LYS A 120 -13.81 0.40 -19.95
CA LYS A 120 -15.04 0.58 -20.74
C LYS A 120 -16.01 -0.61 -20.63
N TYR A 121 -17.28 -0.37 -20.99
CA TYR A 121 -18.32 -1.40 -21.16
C TYR A 121 -18.35 -1.90 -22.60
N ILE A 122 -17.46 -2.82 -22.96
CA ILE A 122 -17.23 -3.19 -24.37
C ILE A 122 -17.23 -4.70 -24.62
N SER A 123 -17.00 -5.50 -23.58
CA SER A 123 -16.80 -6.94 -23.75
C SER A 123 -18.10 -7.70 -24.02
N GLY A 124 -17.96 -8.98 -24.40
CA GLY A 124 -19.05 -9.95 -24.50
C GLY A 124 -19.54 -10.50 -23.14
N GLY A 125 -19.12 -9.88 -22.03
CA GLY A 125 -19.44 -10.31 -20.66
C GLY A 125 -18.22 -10.79 -19.87
N CYS A 126 -17.14 -11.19 -20.53
CA CYS A 126 -15.85 -11.46 -19.88
C CYS A 126 -15.24 -10.20 -19.25
N ILE A 127 -14.31 -10.38 -18.32
CA ILE A 127 -13.56 -9.32 -17.67
C ILE A 127 -12.20 -9.24 -18.36
N ARG A 128 -11.93 -8.12 -19.03
CA ARG A 128 -10.66 -7.89 -19.73
C ARG A 128 -9.72 -7.07 -18.86
N MET A 129 -8.44 -7.39 -18.88
CA MET A 129 -7.38 -6.70 -18.16
C MET A 129 -6.26 -6.30 -19.14
N HIS A 130 -5.37 -5.41 -18.72
CA HIS A 130 -4.09 -5.24 -19.40
C HIS A 130 -3.27 -6.54 -19.31
N GLU A 131 -2.40 -6.79 -20.31
CA GLU A 131 -1.57 -8.00 -20.35
C GLU A 131 -0.71 -8.16 -19.08
N ARG A 132 -0.01 -7.10 -18.68
CA ARG A 132 0.79 -7.09 -17.44
C ARG A 132 -0.06 -7.41 -16.20
N ASP A 133 -1.23 -6.79 -16.10
CA ASP A 133 -2.12 -6.96 -14.94
C ASP A 133 -2.66 -8.39 -14.84
N VAL A 134 -3.05 -9.00 -15.97
CA VAL A 134 -3.54 -10.38 -15.95
C VAL A 134 -2.42 -11.38 -15.70
N GLN A 135 -1.20 -11.13 -16.19
CA GLN A 135 -0.04 -11.97 -15.91
C GLN A 135 0.27 -11.97 -14.41
N GLU A 136 0.30 -10.80 -13.78
CA GLU A 136 0.50 -10.70 -12.34
C GLU A 136 -0.63 -11.38 -11.55
N LEU A 137 -1.90 -11.11 -11.90
CA LEU A 137 -3.04 -11.75 -11.25
C LEU A 137 -2.96 -13.27 -11.39
N TYR A 138 -2.61 -13.76 -12.59
CA TYR A 138 -2.46 -15.19 -12.88
C TYR A 138 -1.43 -15.83 -11.96
N GLU A 139 -0.25 -15.23 -11.75
CA GLU A 139 0.75 -15.80 -10.83
C GLU A 139 0.27 -15.77 -9.38
N LYS A 140 -0.43 -14.71 -8.97
CA LYS A 140 -0.86 -14.53 -7.58
C LYS A 140 -2.01 -15.44 -7.16
N VAL A 141 -2.92 -15.83 -8.06
CA VAL A 141 -4.18 -16.50 -7.66
C VAL A 141 -4.19 -18.01 -8.00
N PRO A 142 -4.38 -18.90 -7.01
CA PRO A 142 -4.55 -20.33 -7.26
C PRO A 142 -5.92 -20.66 -7.88
N ILE A 143 -6.05 -21.87 -8.42
CA ILE A 143 -7.36 -22.45 -8.76
C ILE A 143 -8.20 -22.54 -7.46
N SER A 144 -9.52 -22.42 -7.60
CA SER A 144 -10.50 -22.33 -6.50
C SER A 144 -10.53 -21.00 -5.73
N THR A 145 -9.67 -20.03 -6.04
CA THR A 145 -9.77 -18.65 -5.52
C THR A 145 -11.20 -18.12 -5.73
N PRO A 146 -11.91 -17.66 -4.68
CA PRO A 146 -13.23 -17.06 -4.81
C PRO A 146 -13.24 -15.86 -5.76
N VAL A 147 -14.29 -15.76 -6.56
CA VAL A 147 -14.51 -14.63 -7.48
C VAL A 147 -15.92 -14.08 -7.25
N THR A 148 -16.02 -12.89 -6.67
CA THR A 148 -17.30 -12.22 -6.42
C THR A 148 -17.48 -11.07 -7.41
N VAL A 149 -18.43 -11.21 -8.34
CA VAL A 149 -18.78 -10.15 -9.28
C VAL A 149 -20.00 -9.40 -8.76
N THR A 150 -19.86 -8.09 -8.55
CA THR A 150 -20.89 -7.20 -7.97
C THR A 150 -21.30 -6.10 -8.94
N TYR A 151 -22.46 -5.50 -8.64
CA TYR A 151 -22.99 -4.34 -9.35
C TYR A 151 -23.32 -3.24 -8.35
N ASN A 152 -22.30 -2.74 -7.65
CA ASN A 152 -22.46 -1.77 -6.59
C ASN A 152 -22.28 -0.35 -7.14
N LEU A 153 -23.37 0.41 -7.15
CA LEU A 153 -23.41 1.77 -7.71
C LEU A 153 -22.90 2.84 -6.75
N MET A 154 -22.70 2.53 -5.48
CA MET A 154 -22.30 3.48 -4.45
C MET A 154 -21.05 2.99 -3.73
N LYS A 155 -20.08 3.89 -3.55
CA LYS A 155 -18.86 3.66 -2.79
C LYS A 155 -18.64 4.84 -1.86
N VAL A 156 -18.40 4.55 -0.58
CA VAL A 156 -18.01 5.57 0.40
C VAL A 156 -16.49 5.61 0.42
N GLU A 157 -15.92 6.76 0.11
CA GLU A 157 -14.48 6.99 0.22
C GLU A 157 -14.23 7.96 1.37
N LYS A 158 -13.10 7.81 2.05
CA LYS A 158 -12.66 8.73 3.08
C LYS A 158 -11.38 9.43 2.63
N ASP A 159 -11.19 10.65 3.09
CA ASP A 159 -9.97 11.41 2.80
C ASP A 159 -8.73 10.72 3.37
N VAL A 160 -7.52 11.21 3.05
CA VAL A 160 -6.27 10.60 3.54
C VAL A 160 -6.13 10.52 5.06
N ASP A 161 -6.97 11.24 5.81
CA ASP A 161 -7.02 11.15 7.27
C ASP A 161 -8.03 10.13 7.79
N ASN A 162 -8.79 9.48 6.90
CA ASN A 162 -9.89 8.58 7.21
C ASN A 162 -11.01 9.24 8.03
N ILE A 163 -11.18 10.56 7.89
CA ILE A 163 -12.11 11.38 8.69
C ILE A 163 -13.31 11.81 7.85
N ASN A 164 -13.07 12.47 6.72
CA ASN A 164 -14.15 13.09 5.94
C ASN A 164 -14.62 12.12 4.86
N PRO A 165 -15.88 11.63 4.90
CA PRO A 165 -16.40 10.77 3.86
C PRO A 165 -16.95 11.56 2.67
N VAL A 166 -16.84 10.97 1.49
CA VAL A 166 -17.57 11.35 0.28
C VAL A 166 -18.33 10.15 -0.25
N LEU A 167 -19.45 10.40 -0.91
CA LEU A 167 -20.23 9.36 -1.58
C LEU A 167 -19.95 9.41 -3.09
N VAL A 168 -19.20 8.44 -3.59
CA VAL A 168 -18.99 8.20 -5.01
C VAL A 168 -20.15 7.37 -5.53
N VAL A 169 -20.81 7.84 -6.59
CA VAL A 169 -21.93 7.16 -7.22
C VAL A 169 -21.65 6.98 -8.70
N TYR A 170 -21.74 5.74 -9.17
CA TYR A 170 -21.53 5.37 -10.56
C TYR A 170 -22.84 5.40 -11.33
N ASN A 171 -22.76 5.63 -12.63
CA ASN A 171 -23.92 5.58 -13.50
C ASN A 171 -24.48 4.15 -13.59
N ASP A 172 -25.80 4.01 -13.49
CA ASP A 172 -26.48 2.72 -13.65
C ASP A 172 -26.57 2.30 -15.13
N TYR A 173 -25.44 1.85 -15.65
CA TYR A 173 -25.29 1.54 -17.07
C TYR A 173 -26.21 0.40 -17.57
N TYR A 174 -26.44 -0.62 -16.74
CA TYR A 174 -27.36 -1.73 -17.03
C TYR A 174 -28.82 -1.42 -16.73
N SER A 175 -29.14 -0.29 -16.07
CA SER A 175 -30.50 0.07 -15.66
C SER A 175 -31.12 -1.00 -14.74
N LYS A 176 -30.37 -1.42 -13.71
CA LYS A 176 -30.77 -2.44 -12.75
C LYS A 176 -31.29 -1.87 -11.42
N GLU A 177 -31.14 -0.57 -11.19
CA GLU A 177 -31.44 0.06 -9.93
C GLU A 177 -32.62 1.01 -10.04
N GLU A 178 -33.72 0.65 -9.38
CA GLU A 178 -34.91 1.50 -9.27
C GLU A 178 -34.76 2.46 -8.08
N GLY A 179 -35.16 3.72 -8.27
CA GLY A 179 -35.11 4.72 -7.20
C GLY A 179 -33.70 5.07 -6.71
N LEU A 180 -32.70 5.01 -7.61
CA LEU A 180 -31.30 5.34 -7.28
C LEU A 180 -31.19 6.70 -6.58
N ASP A 181 -31.91 7.72 -7.04
CA ASP A 181 -31.91 9.05 -6.44
C ASP A 181 -32.29 9.03 -4.95
N THR A 182 -33.35 8.29 -4.59
CA THR A 182 -33.80 8.14 -3.20
C THR A 182 -32.75 7.40 -2.37
N LYS A 183 -32.12 6.35 -2.92
CA LYS A 183 -31.05 5.60 -2.26
C LYS A 183 -29.83 6.47 -1.99
N VAL A 184 -29.44 7.30 -2.97
CA VAL A 184 -28.36 8.28 -2.82
C VAL A 184 -28.69 9.27 -1.71
N ILE A 185 -29.88 9.86 -1.71
CA ILE A 185 -30.31 10.82 -0.67
C ILE A 185 -30.26 10.18 0.72
N ASN A 186 -30.77 8.95 0.87
CA ASN A 186 -30.72 8.24 2.15
C ASN A 186 -29.28 7.97 2.60
N LYS A 187 -28.40 7.58 1.68
CA LYS A 187 -26.98 7.37 2.00
C LYS A 187 -26.28 8.67 2.38
N LEU A 188 -26.61 9.79 1.76
CA LEU A 188 -26.09 11.11 2.14
C LEU A 188 -26.53 11.54 3.55
N LYS A 189 -27.74 11.19 3.96
CA LYS A 189 -28.23 11.43 5.33
C LYS A 189 -27.49 10.56 6.33
N GLU A 190 -27.32 9.27 6.03
CA GLU A 190 -26.52 8.34 6.86
C GLU A 190 -25.09 8.85 7.10
N LEU A 191 -24.48 9.44 6.07
CA LEU A 191 -23.11 9.99 6.14
C LEU A 191 -23.03 11.41 6.71
N ASN A 192 -24.15 12.01 7.12
CA ASN A 192 -24.23 13.42 7.56
C ASN A 192 -23.65 14.41 6.53
N ILE A 193 -23.79 14.11 5.24
CA ILE A 193 -23.40 14.96 4.12
C ILE A 193 -24.59 15.79 3.63
N TYR A 194 -25.80 15.21 3.66
CA TYR A 194 -27.01 15.83 3.08
C TYR A 194 -27.27 17.25 3.62
N GLU A 195 -27.13 17.46 4.93
CA GLU A 195 -27.33 18.78 5.57
C GLU A 195 -26.19 19.78 5.28
N LYS A 196 -25.05 19.31 4.76
CA LYS A 196 -23.86 20.12 4.46
C LYS A 196 -23.73 20.46 2.98
N ILE A 197 -24.61 19.94 2.13
CA ILE A 197 -24.63 20.17 0.68
C ILE A 197 -25.93 20.89 0.32
N SER A 198 -25.87 21.89 -0.57
CA SER A 198 -27.09 22.58 -0.99
C SER A 198 -28.01 21.67 -1.80
N THR A 199 -29.32 21.81 -1.60
CA THR A 199 -30.34 21.06 -2.36
C THR A 199 -30.20 21.26 -3.87
N GLU A 200 -29.86 22.48 -4.30
CA GLU A 200 -29.58 22.79 -5.71
C GLU A 200 -28.43 21.92 -6.25
N ARG A 201 -27.33 21.82 -5.51
CA ARG A 201 -26.18 21.00 -5.91
C ARG A 201 -26.56 19.52 -5.94
N VAL A 202 -27.27 19.00 -4.93
CA VAL A 202 -27.74 17.61 -4.93
C VAL A 202 -28.55 17.31 -6.20
N ASN A 203 -29.54 18.14 -6.51
CA ASN A 203 -30.39 17.97 -7.69
C ASN A 203 -29.59 18.06 -8.99
N LYS A 204 -28.60 18.95 -9.08
CA LYS A 204 -27.70 19.05 -10.22
C LYS A 204 -26.87 17.78 -10.39
N LEU A 205 -26.28 17.28 -9.30
CA LEU A 205 -25.45 16.07 -9.29
C LEU A 205 -26.27 14.81 -9.64
N LEU A 206 -27.48 14.67 -9.11
CA LEU A 206 -28.40 13.57 -9.45
C LEU A 206 -28.70 13.51 -10.95
N LYS A 207 -28.96 14.66 -11.60
CA LYS A 207 -29.18 14.71 -13.05
C LYS A 207 -27.98 14.21 -13.86
N LEU A 208 -26.76 14.46 -13.37
CA LEU A 208 -25.51 14.01 -14.02
C LEU A 208 -25.26 12.50 -13.91
N LEU A 209 -25.85 11.81 -12.91
CA LEU A 209 -25.67 10.37 -12.69
C LEU A 209 -26.08 9.50 -13.88
N SER A 210 -27.03 9.99 -14.69
CA SER A 210 -27.44 9.31 -15.92
C SER A 210 -26.33 9.20 -16.96
N LYS A 211 -25.32 10.07 -16.89
CA LYS A 211 -24.26 10.21 -17.91
C LYS A 211 -22.91 9.73 -17.42
N GLU A 212 -22.58 9.97 -16.15
CA GLU A 212 -21.24 9.71 -15.63
C GLU A 212 -21.22 9.43 -14.12
N LYS A 213 -20.06 9.01 -13.62
CA LYS A 213 -19.76 8.95 -12.17
C LYS A 213 -19.83 10.35 -11.58
N VAL A 214 -20.43 10.45 -10.39
CA VAL A 214 -20.55 11.69 -9.63
C VAL A 214 -20.06 11.48 -8.20
N VAL A 215 -19.52 12.53 -7.60
CA VAL A 215 -19.08 12.55 -6.19
C VAL A 215 -19.93 13.55 -5.44
N PHE A 216 -20.60 13.09 -4.40
CA PHE A 216 -21.34 13.93 -3.46
C PHE A 216 -20.47 14.19 -2.24
N SER A 217 -20.27 15.46 -1.94
CA SER A 217 -19.39 15.95 -0.87
C SER A 217 -19.91 17.30 -0.36
N LYS A 218 -19.45 17.77 0.79
CA LYS A 218 -19.84 19.09 1.34
C LYS A 218 -19.39 20.28 0.47
N GLY A 219 -18.34 20.10 -0.33
CA GLY A 219 -17.79 21.16 -1.18
C GLY A 219 -16.85 20.62 -2.25
N TRP A 220 -15.79 21.37 -2.53
CA TRP A 220 -14.79 20.94 -3.49
C TRP A 220 -14.01 19.73 -3.00
N THR A 221 -13.59 18.88 -3.92
CA THR A 221 -12.81 17.67 -3.63
C THR A 221 -11.59 17.59 -4.54
N PHE A 222 -10.49 17.08 -4.00
CA PHE A 222 -9.24 16.89 -4.70
C PHE A 222 -8.98 15.40 -4.82
N PHE A 223 -8.81 14.94 -6.05
CA PHE A 223 -8.53 13.55 -6.39
C PHE A 223 -7.19 13.47 -7.10
N VAL A 224 -6.44 12.41 -6.84
CA VAL A 224 -5.21 12.08 -7.57
C VAL A 224 -5.38 10.70 -8.16
N ASN A 225 -5.35 10.59 -9.49
CA ASN A 225 -5.56 9.34 -10.23
C ASN A 225 -6.81 8.54 -9.83
N GLY A 226 -7.84 9.22 -9.30
CA GLY A 226 -9.07 8.57 -8.85
C GLY A 226 -9.15 8.31 -7.35
N ASP A 227 -8.04 8.45 -6.60
CA ASP A 227 -8.02 8.37 -5.14
C ASP A 227 -8.50 9.69 -4.55
N TYR A 228 -9.45 9.61 -3.62
CA TYR A 228 -9.92 10.78 -2.88
C TYR A 228 -8.87 11.26 -1.86
N VAL A 229 -8.31 12.45 -2.08
CA VAL A 229 -7.27 12.98 -1.20
C VAL A 229 -7.86 13.81 -0.07
N THR A 230 -8.67 14.83 -0.41
CA THR A 230 -9.21 15.77 0.59
C THR A 230 -10.35 16.62 0.04
N ASP A 231 -11.23 17.11 0.93
CA ASP A 231 -12.16 18.21 0.67
C ASP A 231 -11.74 19.54 1.30
N ASP A 232 -10.56 19.60 1.94
CA ASP A 232 -9.98 20.81 2.53
C ASP A 232 -9.30 21.66 1.45
N ILE A 233 -10.14 22.40 0.73
CA ILE A 233 -9.78 23.21 -0.43
C ILE A 233 -10.22 24.64 -0.19
N LEU A 234 -9.29 25.57 -0.43
CA LEU A 234 -9.54 27.00 -0.41
C LEU A 234 -9.71 27.50 -1.85
N ILE A 235 -10.70 28.38 -2.07
CA ILE A 235 -10.95 28.99 -3.38
C ILE A 235 -10.98 30.49 -3.25
N GLU A 236 -10.19 31.16 -4.08
CA GLU A 236 -10.13 32.62 -4.11
C GLU A 236 -9.92 33.14 -5.52
N LYS A 237 -10.81 34.01 -6.00
CA LYS A 237 -10.70 34.62 -7.34
C LYS A 237 -10.42 33.58 -8.43
N ASP A 238 -11.19 32.49 -8.42
CA ASP A 238 -11.04 31.32 -9.31
C ASP A 238 -9.72 30.54 -9.22
N LYS A 239 -8.89 30.78 -8.19
CA LYS A 239 -7.70 29.97 -7.88
C LYS A 239 -8.02 28.93 -6.81
N TYR A 240 -7.41 27.76 -6.94
CA TYR A 240 -7.66 26.61 -6.07
C TYR A 240 -6.41 26.28 -5.27
N PHE A 241 -6.56 26.13 -3.95
CA PHE A 241 -5.47 25.77 -3.08
C PHE A 241 -5.84 24.53 -2.27
N VAL A 242 -4.93 23.56 -2.23
CA VAL A 242 -5.12 22.29 -1.54
C VAL A 242 -4.35 22.33 -0.22
N ASN A 243 -4.95 21.81 0.85
CA ASN A 243 -4.28 21.74 2.15
C ASN A 243 -2.94 21.00 2.05
N LYS A 244 -1.88 21.67 2.47
CA LYS A 244 -0.49 21.20 2.42
C LYS A 244 -0.29 19.85 3.12
N LYS A 245 -0.82 19.68 4.33
CA LYS A 245 -0.66 18.43 5.12
C LYS A 245 -1.29 17.23 4.42
N LYS A 246 -2.37 17.44 3.67
CA LYS A 246 -3.04 16.40 2.90
C LYS A 246 -2.18 15.94 1.72
N ILE A 247 -1.50 16.87 1.05
CA ILE A 247 -0.54 16.58 -0.02
C ILE A 247 0.66 15.82 0.53
N GLU A 248 1.24 16.31 1.63
CA GLU A 248 2.36 15.67 2.34
C GLU A 248 2.02 14.22 2.69
N LYS A 249 0.84 13.98 3.24
CA LYS A 249 0.38 12.64 3.62
C LYS A 249 0.13 11.74 2.42
N TYR A 250 -0.55 12.22 1.38
CA TYR A 250 -0.87 11.40 0.20
C TYR A 250 0.39 10.93 -0.53
N PHE A 251 1.32 11.84 -0.79
CA PHE A 251 2.56 11.54 -1.51
C PHE A 251 3.69 11.04 -0.60
N ASN A 252 3.48 11.01 0.73
CA ASN A 252 4.50 10.75 1.74
C ASN A 252 5.75 11.65 1.56
N ILE A 253 5.54 12.96 1.41
CA ILE A 253 6.61 13.96 1.23
C ILE A 253 6.56 15.01 2.33
N LYS A 254 7.66 15.74 2.49
CA LYS A 254 7.72 16.92 3.37
C LYS A 254 7.75 18.18 2.53
N ILE A 255 6.89 19.13 2.86
CA ILE A 255 6.85 20.45 2.25
C ILE A 255 7.34 21.45 3.31
N LEU A 256 8.51 22.05 3.11
CA LEU A 256 9.15 22.89 4.13
C LEU A 256 8.66 24.34 3.99
N SER A 257 7.92 24.85 4.97
CA SER A 257 7.46 26.24 4.95
C SER A 257 8.61 27.21 5.18
N LEU A 258 8.73 28.21 4.32
CA LEU A 258 9.66 29.33 4.44
C LEU A 258 8.90 30.48 5.11
N ALA A 259 9.02 30.56 6.45
CA ALA A 259 8.17 31.41 7.30
C ALA A 259 8.15 32.89 6.86
N SER A 260 9.30 33.43 6.45
CA SER A 260 9.53 34.82 6.07
C SER A 260 8.96 35.22 4.70
N GLU A 261 8.65 34.26 3.81
CA GLU A 261 8.41 34.57 2.38
C GLU A 261 7.01 34.24 1.86
N GLN A 262 6.08 33.71 2.68
CA GLN A 262 4.82 33.10 2.20
C GLN A 262 5.07 32.07 1.09
N LYS A 263 6.14 31.29 1.25
CA LYS A 263 6.56 30.25 0.32
C LYS A 263 6.80 28.94 1.07
N ALA A 264 6.92 27.87 0.32
CA ALA A 264 7.43 26.59 0.82
C ALA A 264 8.38 25.96 -0.20
N LEU A 265 9.10 24.92 0.23
CA LEU A 265 9.86 24.03 -0.65
C LEU A 265 9.08 22.75 -0.86
N LEU A 266 8.68 22.49 -2.11
CA LEU A 266 8.08 21.23 -2.57
C LEU A 266 9.08 20.58 -3.52
N MET A 267 9.57 19.38 -3.19
CA MET A 267 10.59 18.68 -3.99
C MET A 267 11.80 19.57 -4.33
N ASN A 268 12.29 20.33 -3.35
CA ASN A 268 13.37 21.33 -3.45
C ASN A 268 13.09 22.53 -4.36
N GLU A 269 11.87 22.71 -4.86
CA GLU A 269 11.46 23.89 -5.59
C GLU A 269 10.67 24.86 -4.72
N LYS A 270 10.95 26.15 -4.85
CA LYS A 270 10.16 27.20 -4.20
C LYS A 270 8.76 27.24 -4.83
N VAL A 271 7.73 27.14 -3.99
CA VAL A 271 6.32 27.27 -4.35
C VAL A 271 5.65 28.31 -3.46
N LEU A 272 4.55 28.90 -3.93
CA LEU A 272 3.72 29.75 -3.11
C LEU A 272 3.05 28.95 -1.99
N GLU A 273 2.97 29.52 -0.81
CA GLU A 273 2.25 28.95 0.33
C GLU A 273 1.32 30.00 0.92
N LYS A 274 0.03 29.67 0.97
CA LYS A 274 -0.97 30.50 1.64
C LYS A 274 -1.24 29.98 3.04
N ARG A 275 -1.25 30.88 4.03
CA ARG A 275 -1.59 30.57 5.42
C ARG A 275 -2.90 31.24 5.79
N ILE A 276 -3.88 30.44 6.21
CA ILE A 276 -5.16 30.92 6.73
C ILE A 276 -5.41 30.21 8.05
N GLN A 277 -5.59 30.98 9.12
CA GLN A 277 -5.66 30.45 10.49
C GLN A 277 -4.44 29.55 10.78
N GLN A 278 -4.65 28.32 11.22
CA GLN A 278 -3.60 27.33 11.51
C GLN A 278 -3.35 26.35 10.35
N LYS A 279 -3.87 26.66 9.15
CA LYS A 279 -3.76 25.80 7.98
C LYS A 279 -2.89 26.44 6.90
N GLN A 280 -2.23 25.57 6.14
CA GLN A 280 -1.33 25.93 5.05
C GLN A 280 -1.88 25.31 3.77
N TYR A 281 -1.86 26.07 2.69
CA TYR A 281 -2.43 25.69 1.41
C TYR A 281 -1.44 25.99 0.29
N ILE A 282 -1.33 25.06 -0.66
CA ILE A 282 -0.48 25.21 -1.85
C ILE A 282 -1.41 25.38 -3.06
N PRO A 283 -1.17 26.38 -3.94
CA PRO A 283 -1.93 26.51 -5.19
C PRO A 283 -1.78 25.24 -6.02
N ILE A 284 -2.87 24.78 -6.61
CA ILE A 284 -2.85 23.52 -7.36
C ILE A 284 -1.96 23.61 -8.61
N GLU A 285 -1.81 24.81 -9.18
CA GLU A 285 -0.94 25.08 -10.33
C GLU A 285 0.54 24.92 -9.96
N GLU A 286 0.93 25.26 -8.72
CA GLU A 286 2.30 25.03 -8.23
C GLU A 286 2.57 23.53 -8.02
N ILE A 287 1.57 22.78 -7.55
CA ILE A 287 1.67 21.32 -7.42
C ILE A 287 1.90 20.71 -8.81
N GLN A 288 1.09 21.08 -9.80
CA GLN A 288 1.25 20.60 -11.19
C GLN A 288 2.59 21.01 -11.78
N ARG A 289 3.04 22.25 -11.54
CA ARG A 289 4.33 22.74 -12.06
C ARG A 289 5.49 21.90 -11.54
N VAL A 290 5.49 21.53 -10.26
CA VAL A 290 6.60 20.81 -9.63
C VAL A 290 6.52 19.30 -9.84
N LEU A 291 5.32 18.73 -9.73
CA LEU A 291 5.11 17.27 -9.79
C LEU A 291 4.77 16.77 -11.19
N GLY A 292 4.42 17.65 -12.13
CA GLY A 292 3.99 17.29 -13.48
C GLY A 292 2.48 17.04 -13.58
N GLY A 293 2.07 16.25 -14.56
CA GLY A 293 0.69 15.81 -14.77
C GLY A 293 -0.26 16.89 -15.29
N VAL A 294 -1.54 16.55 -15.27
CA VAL A 294 -2.63 17.39 -15.80
C VAL A 294 -3.75 17.48 -14.78
N ILE A 295 -4.17 18.71 -14.47
CA ILE A 295 -5.34 18.97 -13.63
C ILE A 295 -6.56 19.25 -14.51
N LYS A 296 -7.66 18.54 -14.23
CA LYS A 296 -8.98 18.83 -14.79
C LYS A 296 -9.89 19.42 -13.70
N ILE A 297 -10.37 20.63 -13.93
CA ILE A 297 -11.24 21.35 -12.99
C ILE A 297 -12.69 21.19 -13.44
N GLY A 298 -13.44 20.34 -12.73
CA GLY A 298 -14.86 20.14 -12.95
C GLY A 298 -15.69 21.10 -12.11
N LYS A 299 -15.84 22.37 -12.53
CA LYS A 299 -16.58 23.41 -11.76
C LYS A 299 -17.99 22.98 -11.35
N GLU A 300 -18.71 22.31 -12.26
CA GLU A 300 -20.08 21.84 -12.00
C GLU A 300 -20.17 20.79 -10.90
N LYS A 301 -19.16 19.90 -10.84
CA LYS A 301 -19.07 18.79 -9.89
C LYS A 301 -18.32 19.18 -8.62
N GLN A 302 -17.60 20.31 -8.66
CA GLN A 302 -16.66 20.77 -7.65
C GLN A 302 -15.55 19.72 -7.40
N ILE A 303 -14.93 19.27 -8.49
CA ILE A 303 -13.85 18.27 -8.46
C ILE A 303 -12.60 18.87 -9.09
N LEU A 304 -11.48 18.75 -8.38
CA LEU A 304 -10.13 18.93 -8.88
C LEU A 304 -9.56 17.54 -9.13
N ASP A 305 -9.54 17.08 -10.39
CA ASP A 305 -9.05 15.76 -10.76
C ASP A 305 -7.64 15.87 -11.33
N TYR A 306 -6.65 15.47 -10.53
CA TYR A 306 -5.24 15.52 -10.90
C TYR A 306 -4.78 14.16 -11.44
N LYS A 307 -4.37 14.13 -12.70
CA LYS A 307 -3.83 12.94 -13.38
C LYS A 307 -2.32 13.06 -13.52
N LEU A 308 -1.59 12.08 -12.99
CA LEU A 308 -0.14 12.12 -12.89
C LEU A 308 0.42 10.70 -13.01
N ASN A 309 1.49 10.50 -13.76
CA ASN A 309 2.32 9.31 -13.66
C ASN A 309 3.38 9.56 -12.58
N TYR A 310 3.34 8.84 -11.47
CA TYR A 310 4.31 9.06 -10.39
C TYR A 310 4.89 7.79 -9.81
N MET A 311 6.14 7.89 -9.38
CA MET A 311 6.88 6.78 -8.82
C MET A 311 7.22 7.04 -7.35
N LYS A 312 7.26 5.96 -6.57
CA LYS A 312 7.77 5.95 -5.21
C LYS A 312 8.98 5.04 -5.11
N LEU A 313 9.90 5.37 -4.22
CA LEU A 313 11.00 4.51 -3.79
C LEU A 313 10.83 4.26 -2.29
N ASN A 314 10.63 3.01 -1.88
CA ASN A 314 10.34 2.64 -0.48
C ASN A 314 9.24 3.54 0.14
N ASP A 315 8.12 3.66 -0.58
CA ASP A 315 6.94 4.49 -0.26
C ASP A 315 7.11 6.03 -0.33
N LYS A 316 8.29 6.54 -0.67
CA LYS A 316 8.56 7.98 -0.80
C LYS A 316 8.52 8.44 -2.25
N LEU A 317 7.80 9.53 -2.54
CA LEU A 317 7.71 10.07 -3.90
C LEU A 317 9.10 10.37 -4.49
N VAL A 318 9.30 9.95 -5.74
CA VAL A 318 10.44 10.34 -6.57
C VAL A 318 9.93 11.28 -7.66
N LYS A 319 10.64 12.40 -7.84
CA LYS A 319 10.31 13.38 -8.88
C LYS A 319 10.55 12.75 -10.26
N GLY A 320 9.68 13.03 -11.21
CA GLY A 320 9.82 12.60 -12.59
C GLY A 320 8.71 11.67 -13.02
N GLU A 321 8.28 11.83 -14.26
CA GLU A 321 7.28 10.96 -14.88
C GLU A 321 8.00 9.83 -15.61
N PHE A 322 7.63 8.60 -15.28
CA PHE A 322 7.95 7.47 -16.15
C PHE A 322 7.00 7.47 -17.35
N SER A 323 7.38 6.76 -18.41
CA SER A 323 6.50 6.50 -19.56
C SER A 323 6.17 5.01 -19.68
N ASN A 324 5.05 4.72 -20.34
CA ASN A 324 4.58 3.37 -20.69
C ASN A 324 4.32 2.42 -19.49
N LEU A 325 3.37 2.76 -18.60
CA LEU A 325 2.92 1.91 -17.48
C LEU A 325 2.44 0.51 -17.87
N VAL A 326 1.76 0.44 -19.02
CA VAL A 326 0.96 -0.74 -19.39
C VAL A 326 1.84 -1.87 -19.90
N GLU A 327 2.92 -1.55 -20.60
CA GLU A 327 3.81 -2.54 -21.18
C GLU A 327 5.08 -2.69 -20.35
N ASN A 328 6.01 -1.74 -20.46
CA ASN A 328 7.30 -1.75 -19.80
C ASN A 328 7.66 -0.34 -19.34
N PRO A 329 7.48 -0.03 -18.05
CA PRO A 329 7.81 1.29 -17.52
C PRO A 329 9.29 1.59 -17.72
N ILE A 330 9.57 2.75 -18.34
CA ILE A 330 10.92 3.32 -18.38
C ILE A 330 10.96 4.57 -17.49
N ILE A 331 12.02 4.67 -16.69
CA ILE A 331 12.12 5.58 -15.56
C ILE A 331 13.25 6.57 -15.80
N PRO A 332 13.07 7.87 -15.57
CA PRO A 332 14.17 8.81 -15.67
C PRO A 332 15.27 8.46 -14.66
N LEU A 333 16.52 8.41 -15.11
CA LEU A 333 17.66 8.03 -14.24
C LEU A 333 18.08 9.14 -13.29
N PHE A 334 18.09 10.41 -13.72
CA PHE A 334 18.58 11.51 -12.89
C PHE A 334 17.92 11.62 -11.51
N PRO A 335 16.59 11.48 -11.36
CA PRO A 335 15.95 11.50 -10.05
C PRO A 335 16.34 10.34 -9.12
N LEU A 336 16.90 9.27 -9.68
CA LEU A 336 17.36 8.09 -8.95
C LEU A 336 18.83 8.17 -8.56
N VAL A 337 19.66 8.98 -9.23
CA VAL A 337 21.12 9.05 -9.01
C VAL A 337 21.48 9.19 -7.54
N ASN A 338 21.04 10.27 -6.89
CA ASN A 338 21.37 10.53 -5.49
C ASN A 338 20.64 9.58 -4.53
N LYS A 339 19.53 8.96 -4.96
CA LYS A 339 18.71 8.09 -4.11
C LYS A 339 19.24 6.66 -4.06
N LEU A 340 19.88 6.24 -5.15
CA LEU A 340 20.45 4.91 -5.34
C LEU A 340 21.97 4.93 -5.27
N ASP A 341 22.60 6.07 -4.98
CA ASP A 341 24.05 6.26 -4.98
C ASP A 341 24.71 5.83 -6.31
N LEU A 342 24.09 6.20 -7.44
CA LEU A 342 24.65 5.94 -8.76
C LEU A 342 25.84 6.87 -9.02
N LYS A 343 26.94 6.31 -9.50
CA LYS A 343 28.05 7.08 -10.05
C LYS A 343 27.74 7.47 -11.49
N ILE A 344 28.10 8.70 -11.86
CA ILE A 344 27.99 9.21 -13.23
C ILE A 344 29.38 9.56 -13.71
N ASP A 345 29.84 8.88 -14.76
CA ASP A 345 31.06 9.22 -15.48
C ASP A 345 30.71 9.80 -16.86
N LEU A 346 31.59 10.63 -17.41
CA LEU A 346 31.50 11.07 -18.80
C LEU A 346 32.63 10.42 -19.59
N VAL A 347 32.29 9.46 -20.44
CA VAL A 347 33.24 8.71 -21.28
C VAL A 347 32.89 8.96 -22.73
N ASP A 348 33.82 9.53 -23.51
CA ASP A 348 33.62 9.84 -24.94
C ASP A 348 32.33 10.62 -25.24
N ASN A 349 32.06 11.67 -24.46
CA ASN A 349 30.83 12.49 -24.50
C ASN A 349 29.52 11.73 -24.24
N THR A 350 29.61 10.50 -23.71
CA THR A 350 28.47 9.69 -23.30
C THR A 350 28.45 9.56 -21.78
N LEU A 351 27.26 9.68 -21.19
CA LEU A 351 27.10 9.48 -19.74
C LEU A 351 27.15 7.98 -19.46
N GLU A 352 27.99 7.55 -18.53
CA GLU A 352 27.94 6.19 -17.97
C GLU A 352 27.33 6.25 -16.57
N PHE A 353 26.30 5.45 -16.32
CA PHE A 353 25.71 5.29 -14.99
C PHE A 353 26.19 3.97 -14.40
N LYS A 354 26.72 3.99 -13.18
CA LYS A 354 27.24 2.81 -12.48
C LYS A 354 26.65 2.66 -11.09
N TYR A 355 26.37 1.43 -10.69
CA TYR A 355 26.02 1.04 -9.32
C TYR A 355 26.98 -0.04 -8.83
N GLY A 356 27.85 0.29 -7.87
CA GLY A 356 29.01 -0.55 -7.58
C GLY A 356 29.86 -0.73 -8.83
N ASP A 357 30.07 -1.98 -9.24
CA ASP A 357 30.80 -2.35 -10.47
C ASP A 357 29.87 -2.56 -11.68
N ASN A 358 28.55 -2.47 -11.51
CA ASN A 358 27.58 -2.70 -12.57
C ASN A 358 27.34 -1.43 -13.41
N SER A 359 27.54 -1.54 -14.73
CA SER A 359 27.08 -0.52 -15.68
C SER A 359 25.56 -0.65 -15.90
N ILE A 360 24.87 0.50 -15.97
CA ILE A 360 23.42 0.59 -16.09
C ILE A 360 23.05 1.00 -17.52
N ASP A 361 22.45 0.07 -18.25
CA ASP A 361 21.95 0.32 -19.60
C ASP A 361 20.77 1.30 -19.55
N TYR A 362 20.77 2.28 -20.45
CA TYR A 362 19.72 3.29 -20.55
C TYR A 362 19.41 3.67 -21.99
N VAL A 363 18.25 4.28 -22.19
CA VAL A 363 17.81 4.84 -23.48
C VAL A 363 17.58 6.35 -23.35
N MET A 364 17.89 7.10 -24.40
CA MET A 364 17.68 8.55 -24.41
C MET A 364 16.28 8.88 -24.92
N TYR A 365 15.55 9.70 -24.18
CA TYR A 365 14.27 10.27 -24.60
C TYR A 365 14.23 11.75 -24.25
N ASN A 366 13.99 12.61 -25.26
CA ASN A 366 14.04 14.08 -25.11
C ASN A 366 15.29 14.57 -24.35
N ASN A 367 16.47 14.08 -24.74
CA ASN A 367 17.77 14.37 -24.11
C ASN A 367 17.90 13.99 -22.63
N ASN A 368 17.01 13.15 -22.09
CA ASN A 368 17.10 12.62 -20.75
C ASN A 368 17.31 11.09 -20.80
N PRO A 369 18.17 10.53 -19.92
CA PRO A 369 18.41 9.10 -19.83
C PRO A 369 17.30 8.40 -19.03
N TYR A 370 16.79 7.29 -19.59
CA TYR A 370 15.76 6.45 -19.00
C TYR A 370 16.22 5.01 -18.87
N VAL A 371 15.87 4.36 -17.76
CA VAL A 371 16.19 2.96 -17.47
C VAL A 371 14.92 2.12 -17.39
N SER A 372 14.98 0.87 -17.84
CA SER A 372 13.85 -0.04 -17.69
C SER A 372 13.77 -0.61 -16.27
N VAL A 373 12.56 -0.91 -15.78
CA VAL A 373 12.39 -1.64 -14.51
C VAL A 373 13.12 -2.98 -14.49
N GLN A 374 13.25 -3.65 -15.65
CA GLN A 374 13.96 -4.91 -15.78
C GLN A 374 15.46 -4.72 -15.53
N THR A 375 16.06 -3.68 -16.11
CA THR A 375 17.46 -3.32 -15.87
C THR A 375 17.72 -3.01 -14.39
N LEU A 376 16.80 -2.30 -13.72
CA LEU A 376 16.91 -2.03 -12.29
C LEU A 376 16.87 -3.31 -11.45
N TYR A 377 16.04 -4.29 -11.83
CA TYR A 377 16.02 -5.60 -11.19
C TYR A 377 17.32 -6.37 -11.45
N ASP A 378 17.72 -6.54 -12.71
CA ASP A 378 18.86 -7.37 -13.10
C ASP A 378 20.21 -6.83 -12.60
N LYS A 379 20.35 -5.50 -12.52
CA LYS A 379 21.63 -4.84 -12.18
C LYS A 379 21.72 -4.34 -10.75
N LEU A 380 20.59 -4.03 -10.10
CA LEU A 380 20.55 -3.45 -8.75
C LEU A 380 19.69 -4.25 -7.76
N ASN A 381 19.07 -5.36 -8.19
CA ASN A 381 18.13 -6.13 -7.37
C ASN A 381 16.95 -5.29 -6.84
N ILE A 382 16.54 -4.27 -7.60
CA ILE A 382 15.41 -3.40 -7.26
C ILE A 382 14.13 -4.07 -7.75
N THR A 383 13.26 -4.41 -6.81
CA THR A 383 11.94 -4.95 -7.15
C THR A 383 10.94 -3.82 -7.38
N ASN A 384 9.81 -4.13 -8.02
CA ASN A 384 8.82 -3.12 -8.36
C ASN A 384 7.39 -3.65 -8.29
N GLU A 385 6.45 -2.74 -8.07
CA GLU A 385 5.02 -2.95 -8.26
C GLU A 385 4.43 -1.86 -9.15
N VAL A 386 3.73 -2.31 -10.18
CA VAL A 386 3.04 -1.42 -11.13
C VAL A 386 1.55 -1.36 -10.79
N PHE A 387 1.02 -0.16 -10.56
CA PHE A 387 -0.39 0.09 -10.28
C PHE A 387 -1.01 0.86 -11.46
N THR A 388 -1.50 0.11 -12.45
CA THR A 388 -2.09 0.67 -13.69
C THR A 388 -3.36 1.48 -13.42
N LEU A 389 -4.18 1.11 -12.42
CA LEU A 389 -5.38 1.87 -12.05
C LEU A 389 -5.04 3.28 -11.54
N ASN A 390 -3.97 3.38 -10.75
CA ASN A 390 -3.58 4.60 -10.03
C ASN A 390 -2.43 5.36 -10.72
N ASN A 391 -1.99 4.92 -11.91
CA ASN A 391 -0.82 5.45 -12.61
C ASN A 391 0.43 5.59 -11.72
N LYS A 392 0.70 4.56 -10.90
CA LYS A 392 1.73 4.58 -9.88
C LYS A 392 2.72 3.44 -10.07
N LEU A 393 4.01 3.72 -9.90
CA LEU A 393 5.07 2.72 -9.84
C LEU A 393 5.74 2.77 -8.46
N GLU A 394 5.80 1.65 -7.75
CA GLU A 394 6.53 1.57 -6.48
C GLU A 394 7.79 0.74 -6.71
N LEU A 395 8.96 1.33 -6.43
CA LEU A 395 10.25 0.67 -6.43
C LEU A 395 10.63 0.32 -4.99
N TYR A 396 11.19 -0.87 -4.81
CA TYR A 396 11.54 -1.39 -3.51
C TYR A 396 12.99 -1.86 -3.50
N ILE A 397 13.70 -1.42 -2.47
CA ILE A 397 15.11 -1.74 -2.25
C ILE A 397 15.26 -2.16 -0.81
N ASP A 398 15.98 -3.26 -0.62
CA ASP A 398 16.39 -3.73 0.70
C ASP A 398 17.15 -2.62 1.43
N PRO A 399 16.76 -2.29 2.68
CA PRO A 399 17.44 -1.26 3.43
C PRO A 399 18.80 -1.76 3.93
N ILE A 400 19.76 -0.85 3.95
CA ILE A 400 21.03 -1.02 4.62
C ILE A 400 20.86 -0.61 6.08
N ILE A 401 21.27 -1.47 7.00
CA ILE A 401 21.21 -1.25 8.43
C ILE A 401 22.61 -0.92 8.93
N VAL A 402 22.77 0.18 9.66
CA VAL A 402 24.03 0.57 10.27
C VAL A 402 23.85 0.47 11.79
N PHE A 403 24.61 -0.42 12.43
CA PHE A 403 24.60 -0.63 13.88
C PHE A 403 26.04 -0.73 14.37
N ASN A 404 26.43 0.08 15.36
CA ASN A 404 27.80 0.14 15.90
C ASN A 404 28.88 0.19 14.80
N ASN A 405 28.71 1.11 13.85
CA ASN A 405 29.57 1.30 12.66
C ASN A 405 29.71 0.06 11.74
N THR A 406 28.90 -0.98 11.96
CA THR A 406 28.85 -2.18 11.12
C THR A 406 27.61 -2.13 10.23
N ILE A 407 27.77 -2.57 8.98
CA ILE A 407 26.72 -2.57 7.97
C ILE A 407 26.10 -3.97 7.87
N TYR A 408 24.78 -4.03 7.93
CA TYR A 408 23.97 -5.24 7.78
C TYR A 408 22.93 -5.04 6.69
N ASN A 409 22.51 -6.15 6.06
CA ASN A 409 21.48 -6.11 5.03
C ASN A 409 20.11 -6.41 5.65
N GLY A 410 19.21 -5.42 5.58
CA GLY A 410 17.80 -5.63 5.86
C GLY A 410 17.09 -6.27 4.67
N LYS A 411 15.81 -6.60 4.88
CA LYS A 411 14.91 -7.13 3.85
C LYS A 411 13.62 -6.33 3.85
N LEU A 412 13.16 -5.89 2.68
CA LEU A 412 11.86 -5.24 2.55
C LEU A 412 10.86 -6.24 1.97
N ILE A 413 9.93 -6.71 2.81
CA ILE A 413 8.94 -7.74 2.44
C ILE A 413 7.57 -7.25 2.85
N ASP A 414 6.61 -7.22 1.92
CA ASP A 414 5.24 -6.76 2.15
C ASP A 414 5.18 -5.39 2.85
N LYS A 415 6.05 -4.47 2.43
CA LYS A 415 6.22 -3.11 2.98
C LYS A 415 6.67 -3.07 4.44
N LYS A 416 7.05 -4.20 5.02
CA LYS A 416 7.67 -4.30 6.34
C LYS A 416 9.17 -4.46 6.18
N ILE A 417 9.91 -3.73 7.01
CA ILE A 417 11.35 -3.82 7.06
C ILE A 417 11.71 -4.90 8.06
N TYR A 418 12.51 -5.85 7.60
CA TYR A 418 13.06 -6.93 8.38
C TYR A 418 14.56 -6.70 8.54
N ILE A 419 15.07 -6.90 9.75
CA ILE A 419 16.49 -6.76 10.07
C ILE A 419 17.03 -8.09 10.60
N PRO A 420 18.33 -8.37 10.47
CA PRO A 420 18.92 -9.59 11.02
C PRO A 420 18.67 -9.70 12.54
N TYR A 421 18.19 -10.86 12.99
CA TYR A 421 17.87 -11.13 14.40
C TYR A 421 19.11 -11.03 15.31
N GLU A 422 20.30 -11.30 14.77
CA GLU A 422 21.58 -11.15 15.47
C GLU A 422 21.79 -9.73 16.05
N LEU A 423 21.22 -8.69 15.43
CA LEU A 423 21.30 -7.31 15.93
C LEU A 423 20.58 -7.14 17.26
N ILE A 424 19.51 -7.90 17.49
CA ILE A 424 18.81 -7.92 18.78
C ILE A 424 19.65 -8.64 19.83
N LYS A 425 20.32 -9.74 19.48
CA LYS A 425 21.18 -10.49 20.40
C LYS A 425 22.32 -9.60 20.91
N CYS A 426 22.95 -8.82 20.04
CA CYS A 426 24.01 -7.90 20.42
C CYS A 426 23.53 -6.80 21.40
N ALA A 427 22.37 -6.20 21.14
CA ALA A 427 21.82 -5.12 21.98
C ALA A 427 21.32 -5.60 23.36
N SER A 428 21.01 -6.90 23.52
CA SER A 428 20.50 -7.47 24.78
C SER A 428 21.60 -8.02 25.70
N CYS A 429 22.85 -8.07 25.25
CA CYS A 429 23.97 -8.62 26.03
C CYS A 429 24.72 -7.60 26.90
N PHE A 430 24.41 -6.30 26.80
CA PHE A 430 25.24 -5.24 27.41
C PHE A 430 24.83 -4.80 28.82
N ASP A 431 23.75 -5.35 29.38
CA ASP A 431 23.30 -5.06 30.77
C ASP A 431 24.02 -5.91 31.84
N ILE A 432 25.03 -6.67 31.44
CA ILE A 432 25.87 -7.46 32.36
C ILE A 432 27.25 -6.81 32.37
N GLN A 433 27.60 -6.18 33.50
CA GLN A 433 28.92 -5.61 33.70
C GLN A 433 30.02 -6.63 33.36
N GLN A 434 31.03 -6.12 32.65
CA GLN A 434 32.27 -6.77 32.27
C GLN A 434 32.76 -7.80 33.29
N ASP A 435 32.76 -9.07 32.90
CA ASP A 435 33.91 -9.95 33.02
C ASP A 435 33.66 -11.21 32.16
N GLU A 436 34.63 -11.52 31.29
CA GLU A 436 34.79 -12.80 30.57
C GLU A 436 33.64 -13.24 29.62
N THR A 437 33.33 -12.44 28.60
CA THR A 437 32.23 -12.75 27.66
C THR A 437 32.63 -12.76 26.18
N GLU A 438 33.21 -13.87 25.76
CA GLU A 438 33.06 -14.34 24.37
C GLU A 438 32.61 -15.82 24.32
N GLU A 439 32.93 -16.62 25.36
CA GLU A 439 32.61 -18.06 25.41
C GLU A 439 31.27 -18.38 26.13
N ILE A 440 30.75 -17.47 26.96
CA ILE A 440 29.52 -17.69 27.75
C ILE A 440 28.24 -17.41 26.94
N CYS A 441 28.29 -16.53 25.93
CA CYS A 441 27.12 -16.18 25.12
C CYS A 441 26.60 -17.37 24.27
N GLN A 442 27.46 -18.36 23.99
CA GLN A 442 27.05 -19.58 23.28
C GLN A 442 26.60 -20.73 24.20
N GLN A 443 26.94 -20.74 25.49
CA GLN A 443 26.75 -21.93 26.33
C GLN A 443 25.75 -21.80 27.49
N GLN A 444 25.18 -20.61 27.76
CA GLN A 444 24.34 -20.43 28.95
C GLN A 444 22.91 -19.94 28.71
N ILE A 445 22.33 -20.27 27.56
CA ILE A 445 20.89 -20.18 27.34
C ILE A 445 20.40 -21.51 26.77
N CYS A 446 20.43 -22.57 27.58
CA CYS A 446 19.52 -23.73 27.51
C CYS A 446 19.94 -24.81 28.51
N LYS A 447 19.51 -24.71 29.77
CA LYS A 447 18.97 -25.88 30.50
C LYS A 447 18.34 -25.46 31.82
N GLU A 448 17.08 -25.83 31.93
CA GLU A 448 16.27 -26.01 33.13
C GLU A 448 17.10 -26.49 34.34
N GLU A 449 17.56 -25.61 35.25
CA GLU A 449 17.91 -26.05 36.62
C GLU A 449 18.12 -24.94 37.69
N LYS A 450 17.51 -23.75 37.55
CA LYS A 450 17.59 -22.71 38.61
C LYS A 450 16.27 -22.39 39.32
N GLU A 451 15.26 -23.23 39.22
CA GLU A 451 14.21 -23.34 40.24
C GLU A 451 14.65 -24.14 41.48
N LYS A 452 15.85 -24.75 41.43
CA LYS A 452 16.37 -25.61 42.52
C LYS A 452 17.25 -24.89 43.54
N VAL A 453 17.80 -23.72 43.21
CA VAL A 453 18.77 -23.01 44.07
C VAL A 453 18.15 -21.82 44.82
N LEU A 454 16.95 -21.37 44.44
CA LEU A 454 16.29 -20.20 45.03
C LEU A 454 15.36 -20.50 46.22
N LYS A 455 15.67 -21.54 47.01
CA LYS A 455 14.93 -21.85 48.25
C LYS A 455 15.76 -21.87 49.53
N GLU A 456 17.09 -21.80 49.48
CA GLU A 456 17.88 -22.03 50.69
C GLU A 456 18.81 -20.90 51.16
N VAL A 457 19.08 -19.84 50.40
CA VAL A 457 20.10 -18.88 50.85
C VAL A 457 19.71 -17.42 50.55
N VAL A 458 19.30 -16.75 51.63
CA VAL A 458 19.36 -15.29 51.89
C VAL A 458 18.26 -14.43 51.25
N GLY A 459 17.48 -13.80 52.13
CA GLY A 459 16.55 -12.74 51.77
C GLY A 459 17.26 -11.40 51.63
N ASP A 460 16.92 -10.69 50.56
CA ASP A 460 16.76 -9.24 50.56
C ASP A 460 15.84 -8.85 49.38
N THR A 461 14.73 -8.16 49.67
CA THR A 461 13.57 -8.06 48.76
C THR A 461 13.57 -6.87 47.80
N GLU A 462 14.64 -6.08 47.75
CA GLU A 462 14.76 -4.96 46.79
C GLU A 462 15.68 -5.28 45.61
N GLN A 463 16.77 -6.03 45.81
CA GLN A 463 17.68 -6.44 44.73
C GLN A 463 17.01 -7.42 43.75
N LEU A 464 16.15 -8.29 44.27
CA LEU A 464 15.30 -9.21 43.48
C LEU A 464 14.29 -8.50 42.57
N LYS A 465 13.92 -7.23 42.83
CA LYS A 465 12.98 -6.49 41.95
C LYS A 465 13.67 -5.90 40.73
N ALA A 466 14.90 -5.40 40.88
CA ALA A 466 15.71 -4.89 39.78
C ALA A 466 16.16 -6.04 38.85
N GLU A 467 16.60 -7.17 39.42
CA GLU A 467 16.93 -8.37 38.64
C GLU A 467 15.70 -8.96 37.93
N ASN A 468 14.51 -8.94 38.56
CA ASN A 468 13.26 -9.37 37.91
C ASN A 468 12.80 -8.45 36.77
N GLN A 469 13.22 -7.19 36.75
CA GLN A 469 12.85 -6.25 35.69
C GLN A 469 13.71 -6.50 34.45
N ASN A 470 15.02 -6.73 34.62
CA ASN A 470 15.92 -7.14 33.53
C ASN A 470 15.60 -8.56 33.01
N VAL A 471 15.24 -9.50 33.88
CA VAL A 471 14.78 -10.85 33.46
C VAL A 471 13.46 -10.77 32.67
N LYS A 472 12.54 -9.86 33.02
CA LYS A 472 11.31 -9.64 32.24
C LYS A 472 11.57 -9.06 30.85
N GLU A 473 12.59 -8.22 30.67
CA GLU A 473 12.97 -7.69 29.36
C GLU A 473 13.68 -8.75 28.50
N VAL A 474 14.57 -9.57 29.10
CA VAL A 474 15.21 -10.71 28.42
C VAL A 474 14.18 -11.76 27.99
N CYS A 475 13.13 -12.00 28.78
CA CYS A 475 12.05 -12.94 28.41
C CYS A 475 11.15 -12.43 27.26
N LYS A 476 10.99 -11.11 27.06
CA LYS A 476 10.21 -10.55 25.94
C LYS A 476 10.85 -10.79 24.57
N LEU A 477 12.15 -11.06 24.52
CA LEU A 477 12.89 -11.37 23.28
C LEU A 477 12.50 -12.73 22.66
N LYS A 478 11.96 -13.65 23.47
CA LYS A 478 11.45 -14.96 22.99
C LYS A 478 10.07 -14.88 22.34
N GLU A 479 9.38 -13.74 22.46
CA GLU A 479 8.03 -13.54 21.90
C GLU A 479 8.07 -12.77 20.56
N ILE A 480 9.25 -12.41 20.05
CA ILE A 480 9.37 -11.71 18.77
C ILE A 480 9.32 -12.73 17.64
N ASP A 481 8.32 -12.61 16.78
CA ASP A 481 8.21 -13.45 15.59
C ASP A 481 9.40 -13.23 14.66
N THR A 482 10.05 -14.32 14.26
CA THR A 482 11.15 -14.30 13.29
C THR A 482 10.73 -14.96 11.98
N ILE A 483 11.39 -14.56 10.89
CA ILE A 483 11.33 -15.28 9.61
C ILE A 483 12.74 -15.68 9.20
N THR A 484 12.89 -16.83 8.55
CA THR A 484 14.19 -17.28 8.04
C THR A 484 14.27 -17.05 6.53
N ILE A 485 15.28 -16.32 6.08
CA ILE A 485 15.52 -16.05 4.66
C ILE A 485 16.97 -16.44 4.35
N ALA A 486 17.16 -17.37 3.42
CA ALA A 486 18.48 -17.86 3.01
C ALA A 486 19.39 -18.30 4.19
N GLY A 487 18.79 -18.84 5.25
CA GLY A 487 19.51 -19.30 6.45
C GLY A 487 19.76 -18.23 7.52
N THR A 488 19.44 -16.97 7.26
CA THR A 488 19.52 -15.88 8.25
C THR A 488 18.15 -15.65 8.87
N GLU A 489 18.09 -15.57 10.20
CA GLU A 489 16.89 -15.16 10.93
C GLU A 489 16.72 -13.64 10.88
N TYR A 490 15.50 -13.20 10.63
CA TYR A 490 15.12 -11.81 10.55
C TYR A 490 13.93 -11.51 11.46
N VAL A 491 13.86 -10.27 11.93
CA VAL A 491 12.79 -9.72 12.76
C VAL A 491 12.26 -8.42 12.19
N ILE A 492 10.98 -8.15 12.43
CA ILE A 492 10.35 -6.91 11.97
C ILE A 492 10.96 -5.73 12.74
N LEU A 493 11.39 -4.70 12.01
CA LEU A 493 11.99 -3.48 12.55
C LEU A 493 11.08 -2.79 13.59
N ASP A 494 9.77 -2.83 13.38
CA ASP A 494 8.82 -2.20 14.28
C ASP A 494 8.76 -2.86 15.67
N ASP A 495 9.03 -4.17 15.75
CA ASP A 495 9.02 -4.92 17.01
C ASP A 495 10.25 -4.60 17.87
N ILE A 496 11.33 -4.10 17.25
CA ILE A 496 12.57 -3.73 17.96
C ILE A 496 12.58 -2.29 18.46
N ARG A 497 11.57 -1.49 18.12
CA ARG A 497 11.47 -0.08 18.51
C ARG A 497 11.51 0.14 20.01
N GLN A 498 11.19 -0.88 20.82
CA GLN A 498 11.28 -0.77 22.26
C GLN A 498 12.74 -0.81 22.77
N PHE A 499 13.64 -1.50 22.08
CA PHE A 499 15.03 -1.74 22.50
C PHE A 499 16.04 -0.77 21.86
N MET A 500 15.77 -0.33 20.63
CA MET A 500 16.71 0.52 19.88
C MET A 500 16.10 1.86 19.50
N LYS A 501 16.96 2.88 19.43
CA LYS A 501 16.68 4.12 18.72
C LYS A 501 16.89 3.86 17.24
N ILE A 502 15.88 4.21 16.45
CA ILE A 502 15.86 3.97 15.01
C ILE A 502 15.83 5.33 14.32
N GLU A 503 16.88 5.61 13.55
CA GLU A 503 16.93 6.77 12.66
C GLU A 503 16.95 6.27 11.22
N MET A 504 16.11 6.85 10.36
CA MET A 504 15.98 6.42 8.97
C MET A 504 16.31 7.60 8.06
N ASN A 505 17.00 7.33 6.97
CA ASN A 505 17.16 8.33 5.93
C ASN A 505 15.82 8.62 5.22
N GLU A 506 15.78 9.65 4.37
CA GLU A 506 14.54 10.11 3.75
C GLU A 506 13.79 9.03 2.96
N PHE A 507 14.51 8.04 2.40
CA PHE A 507 13.97 6.97 1.56
C PHE A 507 13.85 5.63 2.28
N ASN A 508 14.07 5.57 3.59
CA ASN A 508 14.11 4.30 4.33
C ASN A 508 15.09 3.27 3.70
N THR A 509 16.14 3.73 3.02
CA THR A 509 17.17 2.86 2.40
C THR A 509 18.40 2.71 3.29
N GLN A 510 18.59 3.61 4.25
CA GLN A 510 19.61 3.53 5.30
C GLN A 510 18.94 3.71 6.65
N ILE A 511 19.18 2.77 7.56
CA ILE A 511 18.59 2.72 8.88
C ILE A 511 19.72 2.65 9.89
N TYR A 512 19.86 3.69 10.68
CA TYR A 512 20.82 3.76 11.77
C TYR A 512 20.13 3.27 13.04
N LEU A 513 20.72 2.24 13.63
CA LEU A 513 20.31 1.70 14.90
C LEU A 513 21.35 2.10 15.94
N SER A 514 20.87 2.61 17.06
CA SER A 514 21.68 2.74 18.27
C SER A 514 20.89 2.21 19.45
N GLU A 515 21.58 1.76 20.47
CA GLU A 515 20.94 1.38 21.73
C GLU A 515 20.18 2.59 22.30
N LYS A 516 19.04 2.33 22.94
CA LYS A 516 18.38 3.38 23.70
C LYS A 516 19.18 3.65 24.97
N GLU A 517 19.52 4.90 25.19
CA GLU A 517 19.97 5.34 26.51
C GLU A 517 18.83 5.12 27.50
N ILE A 518 18.91 4.06 28.31
CA ILE A 518 18.07 3.93 29.49
C ILE A 518 18.58 5.00 30.45
N SER A 519 17.83 6.09 30.59
CA SER A 519 18.16 7.09 31.60
C SER A 519 18.02 6.42 32.96
N ASN A 520 19.13 6.06 33.58
CA ASN A 520 19.19 5.79 35.01
C ASN A 520 18.80 7.08 35.74
N LYS A 521 17.49 7.27 35.96
CA LYS A 521 17.00 8.23 36.94
C LYS A 521 17.21 7.58 38.31
N ASN A 522 18.35 7.95 38.89
CA ASN A 522 18.75 7.92 40.30
C ASN A 522 18.23 6.77 41.16
#